data_AF-A0A8T3VES0-F1
#
_entry.id   AF-A0A8T3VES0-F1
#
_cell.length_a   1.000
_cell.length_b   1.000
_cell.length_c   1.000
_cell.angle_alpha   90.00
_cell.angle_beta   90.00
_cell.angle_gamma   90.00
#
_symmetry.space_group_name_H-M   'P 1'
#
loop_
_entity.id
_entity.type
_entity.pdbx_description
1 polymer ?
#
loop_
_entity_poly.entity_id
_entity_poly.type
_entity_poly.pdbx_seq_one_letter_code
_entity_poly.pdbx_strand_id
1 'polypeptide(L)'
;MKIVTTPMCEEIVKIAGIKDYVVNKFPKKDDGDLAILLSESKVEMDALQIKINTSTQIFESIKEVSGIAGNDLSDEEILSYFDDYELCRKYLNSDFKRDVNVKVYSEFLKDIVQDVGFNIVCDGFDYVIYPDYLKNNVIESDNLVEIPSHNSISKNPFDKAELRYGILENLI
;
A
#
# COMPACT_ATOMS: atom_id res chain seq x y z
N MET A 1 18.60 16.27 10.57
CA MET A 1 18.13 15.85 9.24
C MET A 1 16.70 16.28 9.11
N LYS A 2 16.39 17.15 8.15
CA LYS A 2 15.03 17.63 7.87
C LYS A 2 14.36 16.64 6.92
N ILE A 3 13.43 15.86 7.45
CA ILE A 3 12.68 14.87 6.66
C ILE A 3 11.44 15.53 6.05
N VAL A 4 11.17 15.21 4.79
CA VAL A 4 9.94 15.58 4.10
C VAL A 4 9.20 14.31 3.74
N THR A 5 7.87 14.28 3.90
CA THR A 5 7.06 13.13 3.52
C THR A 5 5.80 13.55 2.79
N THR A 6 5.25 12.65 1.99
CA THR A 6 3.95 12.88 1.36
C THR A 6 2.82 12.50 2.33
N PRO A 7 1.60 13.05 2.17
CA PRO A 7 0.46 12.67 3.02
C PRO A 7 0.12 11.17 3.03
N MET A 8 0.61 10.42 2.04
CA MET A 8 0.38 8.97 1.92
C MET A 8 1.34 8.15 2.80
N CYS A 9 2.53 8.68 3.09
CA CYS A 9 3.58 8.01 3.85
C CYS A 9 3.65 8.52 5.29
N GLU A 10 2.91 9.59 5.62
CA GLU A 10 2.94 10.25 6.93
C GLU A 10 2.73 9.27 8.10
N GLU A 11 1.81 8.32 7.97
CA GLU A 11 1.55 7.36 9.03
C GLU A 11 2.74 6.45 9.31
N ILE A 12 3.44 5.99 8.26
CA ILE A 12 4.66 5.18 8.39
C ILE A 12 5.75 5.98 9.11
N VAL A 13 5.90 7.26 8.75
CA VAL A 13 6.86 8.18 9.39
C VAL A 13 6.55 8.40 10.87
N LYS A 14 5.26 8.56 11.22
CA LYS A 14 4.82 8.67 12.62
C LYS A 14 5.13 7.41 13.42
N ILE A 15 4.77 6.25 12.90
CA ILE A 15 4.98 4.95 13.55
C ILE A 15 6.46 4.70 13.78
N ALA A 16 7.31 5.03 12.80
CA ALA A 16 8.76 4.93 12.92
C ALA A 16 9.39 5.85 13.99
N GLY A 17 8.60 6.71 14.64
CA GLY A 17 9.05 7.57 15.74
C GLY A 17 9.70 8.89 15.29
N ILE A 18 9.62 9.23 13.99
CA ILE A 18 10.14 10.49 13.48
C ILE A 18 9.19 11.62 13.90
N LYS A 19 9.68 12.54 14.74
CA LYS A 19 8.87 13.66 15.29
C LYS A 19 9.02 14.95 14.49
N ASP A 20 10.16 15.18 13.86
CA ASP A 20 10.47 16.40 13.13
C ASP A 20 10.49 16.13 11.62
N TYR A 21 9.33 16.27 10.98
CA TYR A 21 9.16 16.13 9.54
C TYR A 21 8.14 17.14 8.99
N VAL A 22 8.22 17.39 7.69
CA VAL A 22 7.27 18.25 6.96
C VAL A 22 6.45 17.40 6.01
N VAL A 23 5.12 17.59 6.02
CA VAL A 23 4.24 16.96 5.03
C VAL A 23 4.14 17.86 3.80
N ASN A 24 4.66 17.40 2.65
CA ASN A 24 4.53 18.07 1.37
C ASN A 24 4.08 17.08 0.29
N LYS A 25 3.04 17.43 -0.48
CA LYS A 25 2.52 16.61 -1.58
C LYS A 25 3.48 16.54 -2.77
N PHE A 26 4.30 17.58 -2.96
CA PHE A 26 5.26 17.68 -4.06
C PHE A 26 6.62 18.16 -3.53
N PRO A 27 7.37 17.29 -2.82
CA PRO A 27 8.68 17.63 -2.29
C PRO A 27 9.65 18.09 -3.40
N LYS A 28 10.42 19.13 -3.10
CA LYS A 28 11.47 19.71 -3.94
C LYS A 28 12.79 19.70 -3.19
N LYS A 29 13.88 19.91 -3.92
CA LYS A 29 15.25 19.90 -3.39
C LYS A 29 15.48 20.78 -2.17
N ASP A 30 14.82 21.93 -2.09
CA ASP A 30 15.02 22.88 -0.98
C ASP A 30 14.09 22.60 0.23
N ASP A 31 13.22 21.60 0.13
CA ASP A 31 12.24 21.31 1.18
C ASP A 31 12.85 20.55 2.37
N GLY A 32 13.94 19.81 2.17
CA GLY A 32 14.64 19.09 3.24
C GLY A 32 15.87 18.32 2.77
N ASP A 33 16.40 17.49 3.66
CA ASP A 33 17.60 16.68 3.42
C ASP A 33 17.23 15.32 2.81
N LEU A 34 16.08 14.74 3.20
CA LEU A 34 15.61 13.43 2.76
C LEU A 34 14.09 13.43 2.57
N ALA A 35 13.61 12.87 1.46
CA ALA A 35 12.19 12.62 1.24
C ALA A 35 11.80 11.17 1.54
N ILE A 36 10.70 10.92 2.24
CA ILE A 36 10.08 9.59 2.38
C ILE A 36 8.76 9.60 1.62
N LEU A 37 8.69 8.83 0.54
CA LEU A 37 7.62 8.90 -0.44
C LEU A 37 7.32 7.55 -1.08
N LEU A 38 6.18 7.46 -1.77
CA LEU A 38 5.80 6.25 -2.49
C LEU A 38 6.78 5.99 -3.63
N SER A 39 7.09 4.71 -3.87
CA SER A 39 8.03 4.25 -4.91
C SER A 39 7.75 4.77 -6.31
N GLU A 40 6.49 5.11 -6.59
CA GLU A 40 6.00 5.65 -7.85
C GLU A 40 6.32 7.15 -8.03
N SER A 41 6.73 7.84 -6.96
CA SER A 41 7.02 9.27 -6.98
C SER A 41 8.44 9.55 -7.45
N LYS A 42 8.59 10.55 -8.31
CA LYS A 42 9.90 11.05 -8.78
C LYS A 42 10.19 12.39 -8.11
N VAL A 43 11.37 12.52 -7.52
CA VAL A 43 11.86 13.77 -6.91
C VAL A 43 13.33 14.00 -7.26
N GLU A 44 13.75 15.25 -7.19
CA GLU A 44 15.12 15.69 -7.50
C GLU A 44 16.04 15.75 -6.27
N MET A 45 15.57 15.21 -5.13
CA MET A 45 16.31 15.16 -3.87
C MET A 45 16.53 13.71 -3.44
N ASP A 46 17.41 13.51 -2.46
CA ASP A 46 17.61 12.20 -1.86
C ASP A 46 16.29 11.71 -1.28
N ALA A 47 15.94 10.46 -1.59
CA ALA A 47 14.64 9.91 -1.25
C ALA A 47 14.73 8.44 -0.84
N LEU A 48 14.00 8.12 0.22
CA LEU A 48 13.58 6.76 0.53
C LEU A 48 12.23 6.50 -0.15
N GLN A 49 12.24 5.54 -1.06
CA GLN A 49 11.07 5.11 -1.82
C GLN A 49 10.47 3.87 -1.16
N ILE A 50 9.27 4.01 -0.60
CA ILE A 50 8.56 2.94 0.11
C ILE A 50 7.29 2.50 -0.63
N LYS A 51 6.80 1.31 -0.31
CA LYS A 51 5.53 0.77 -0.83
C LYS A 51 4.56 0.50 0.32
N ILE A 52 3.27 0.73 0.12
CA ILE A 52 2.26 0.59 1.18
C ILE A 52 0.96 -0.04 0.67
N ASN A 53 1.01 -0.82 -0.41
CA ASN A 53 -0.20 -1.38 -1.01
C ASN A 53 -0.66 -2.64 -0.29
N THR A 54 0.27 -3.43 0.27
CA THR A 54 -0.01 -4.69 0.97
C THR A 54 0.49 -4.68 2.41
N SER A 55 0.01 -5.60 3.25
CA SER A 55 0.47 -5.77 4.64
C SER A 55 1.97 -5.93 4.75
N THR A 56 2.54 -6.80 3.92
CA THR A 56 3.99 -7.06 3.89
C THR A 56 4.75 -5.79 3.51
N GLN A 57 4.26 -5.03 2.52
CA GLN A 57 4.87 -3.76 2.13
C GLN A 57 4.80 -2.71 3.25
N ILE A 58 3.68 -2.62 3.97
CA ILE A 58 3.52 -1.72 5.12
C ILE A 58 4.51 -2.10 6.23
N PHE A 59 4.60 -3.38 6.58
CA PHE A 59 5.52 -3.90 7.59
C PHE A 59 6.98 -3.56 7.25
N GLU A 60 7.43 -3.90 6.05
CA GLU A 60 8.80 -3.62 5.60
C GLU A 60 9.10 -2.12 5.53
N SER A 61 8.11 -1.31 5.12
CA SER A 61 8.28 0.15 5.07
C SER A 61 8.43 0.76 6.47
N ILE A 62 7.69 0.28 7.47
CA ILE A 62 7.87 0.72 8.85
C ILE A 62 9.28 0.37 9.32
N LYS A 63 9.71 -0.88 9.08
CA LYS A 63 11.03 -1.37 9.45
C LYS A 63 12.14 -0.53 8.84
N GLU A 64 12.09 -0.30 7.54
CA GLU A 64 13.07 0.51 6.79
C GLU A 64 13.12 1.97 7.28
N VAL A 65 11.96 2.62 7.44
CA VAL A 65 11.89 4.01 7.90
C VAL A 65 12.37 4.14 9.36
N SER A 66 12.05 3.18 10.22
CA SER A 66 12.50 3.14 11.62
C SER A 66 14.04 3.04 11.71
N GLY A 67 14.64 2.25 10.81
CA GLY A 67 16.08 2.12 10.65
C GLY A 67 16.78 3.45 10.33
N ILE A 68 16.22 4.19 9.38
CA ILE A 68 16.76 5.51 9.00
C ILE A 68 16.59 6.54 10.12
N ALA A 69 15.53 6.42 10.91
CA ALA A 69 15.27 7.30 12.06
C ALA A 69 16.24 7.05 13.23
N GLY A 70 17.03 5.97 13.19
CA GLY A 70 17.83 5.50 14.34
C GLY A 70 16.95 5.02 15.49
N ASN A 71 15.74 4.56 15.17
CA ASN A 71 14.72 4.08 16.09
C ASN A 71 14.20 2.72 15.62
N ASP A 72 15.13 1.78 15.39
CA ASP A 72 14.86 0.43 14.90
C ASP A 72 13.79 -0.24 15.76
N LEU A 73 12.57 -0.34 15.22
CA LEU A 73 11.49 -1.05 15.88
C LEU A 73 11.69 -2.55 15.74
N SER A 74 11.41 -3.30 16.81
CA SER A 74 11.38 -4.76 16.75
C SER A 74 10.22 -5.25 15.90
N ASP A 75 10.32 -6.47 15.37
CA ASP A 75 9.24 -7.08 14.59
C ASP A 75 7.95 -7.16 15.44
N GLU A 76 8.04 -7.45 16.74
CA GLU A 76 6.90 -7.47 17.66
C GLU A 76 6.26 -6.09 17.84
N GLU A 77 7.07 -5.02 17.93
CA GLU A 77 6.56 -3.65 18.02
C GLU A 77 5.80 -3.28 16.74
N ILE A 78 6.35 -3.61 15.56
CA ILE A 78 5.68 -3.35 14.28
C ILE A 78 4.39 -4.17 14.18
N LEU A 79 4.42 -5.44 14.58
CA LEU A 79 3.25 -6.32 14.55
C LEU A 79 2.10 -5.80 15.41
N SER A 80 2.38 -5.11 16.52
CA SER A 80 1.33 -4.55 17.38
C SER A 80 0.42 -3.54 16.66
N TYR A 81 0.94 -2.84 15.65
CA TYR A 81 0.13 -1.91 14.83
C TYR A 81 -0.86 -2.63 13.90
N PHE A 82 -0.68 -3.93 13.67
CA PHE A 82 -1.59 -4.75 12.88
C PHE A 82 -2.70 -5.39 13.72
N ASP A 83 -2.66 -5.29 15.05
CA ASP A 83 -3.59 -6.03 15.93
C ASP A 83 -5.05 -5.59 15.77
N ASP A 84 -5.30 -4.34 15.36
CA ASP A 84 -6.64 -3.80 15.06
C ASP A 84 -7.11 -4.06 13.62
N TYR A 85 -6.28 -4.71 12.78
CA TYR A 85 -6.54 -4.92 11.35
C TYR A 85 -6.48 -6.41 11.01
N GLU A 86 -7.63 -7.08 11.14
CA GLU A 86 -7.76 -8.54 11.02
C GLU A 86 -7.24 -9.07 9.68
N LEU A 87 -7.67 -8.47 8.58
CA LEU A 87 -7.27 -8.90 7.24
C LEU A 87 -5.82 -8.55 6.97
N CYS A 88 -5.36 -7.37 7.37
CA CYS A 88 -3.96 -7.03 7.25
C CYS A 88 -3.08 -8.04 7.98
N ARG A 89 -3.46 -8.45 9.20
CA ARG A 89 -2.74 -9.47 9.97
C ARG A 89 -2.80 -10.85 9.31
N LYS A 90 -3.96 -11.22 8.74
CA LYS A 90 -4.15 -12.48 8.01
C LYS A 90 -3.25 -12.59 6.79
N TYR A 91 -3.09 -11.50 6.03
CA TYR A 91 -2.31 -11.49 4.78
C TYR A 91 -0.84 -11.15 4.96
N LEU A 92 -0.43 -10.72 6.15
CA LEU A 92 0.97 -10.43 6.43
C LEU A 92 1.85 -11.68 6.23
N ASN A 93 2.79 -11.61 5.28
CA ASN A 93 3.67 -12.72 4.90
C ASN A 93 2.90 -14.02 4.56
N SER A 94 1.70 -13.89 3.99
CA SER A 94 0.90 -15.05 3.61
C SER A 94 1.26 -15.57 2.23
N ASP A 95 1.30 -16.90 2.07
CA ASP A 95 1.53 -17.59 0.80
C ASP A 95 0.23 -18.25 0.29
N PHE A 96 -0.92 -17.60 0.51
CA PHE A 96 -2.21 -18.16 0.09
C PHE A 96 -2.22 -18.41 -1.42
N LYS A 97 -2.85 -19.51 -1.82
CA LYS A 97 -3.16 -19.79 -3.21
C LYS A 97 -4.62 -20.14 -3.31
N ARG A 98 -5.33 -19.39 -4.13
CA ARG A 98 -6.76 -19.56 -4.38
C ARG A 98 -6.95 -19.94 -5.84
N ASP A 99 -7.93 -20.78 -6.09
CA ASP A 99 -8.37 -21.11 -7.44
C ASP A 99 -9.37 -20.06 -7.93
N VAL A 100 -8.93 -18.80 -7.96
CA VAL A 100 -9.70 -17.64 -8.43
C VAL A 100 -8.84 -16.91 -9.45
N ASN A 101 -9.29 -16.90 -10.70
CA ASN A 101 -8.61 -16.27 -11.81
C ASN A 101 -9.15 -14.86 -12.00
N VAL A 102 -8.28 -13.87 -12.09
CA VAL A 102 -8.70 -12.47 -12.19
C VAL A 102 -7.91 -11.74 -13.26
N LYS A 103 -8.60 -10.83 -13.96
CA LYS A 103 -7.98 -9.83 -14.82
C LYS A 103 -7.82 -8.54 -14.03
N VAL A 104 -6.61 -8.00 -13.98
CA VAL A 104 -6.30 -6.82 -13.15
C VAL A 104 -5.94 -5.63 -14.02
N TYR A 105 -6.64 -4.51 -13.81
CA TYR A 105 -6.29 -3.20 -14.35
C TYR A 105 -5.44 -2.45 -13.33
N SER A 106 -4.29 -1.91 -13.77
CA SER A 106 -3.28 -1.22 -12.95
C SER A 106 -2.25 -2.11 -12.25
N GLU A 107 -0.99 -1.67 -12.28
CA GLU A 107 0.14 -2.37 -11.64
C GLU A 107 0.02 -2.40 -10.11
N PHE A 108 -0.47 -1.33 -9.47
CA PHE A 108 -0.55 -1.29 -8.01
C PHE A 108 -1.52 -2.34 -7.43
N LEU A 109 -2.56 -2.70 -8.19
CA LEU A 109 -3.53 -3.72 -7.76
C LEU A 109 -2.97 -5.13 -7.89
N LYS A 110 -1.97 -5.37 -8.74
CA LYS A 110 -1.37 -6.70 -8.88
C LYS A 110 -0.76 -7.17 -7.57
N ASP A 111 -0.01 -6.29 -6.91
CA ASP A 111 0.60 -6.58 -5.60
C ASP A 111 -0.48 -7.05 -4.59
N ILE A 112 -1.61 -6.33 -4.52
CA ILE A 112 -2.71 -6.62 -3.57
C ILE A 112 -3.42 -7.93 -3.92
N VAL A 113 -3.72 -8.14 -5.19
CA VAL A 113 -4.42 -9.33 -5.69
C VAL A 113 -3.58 -10.60 -5.48
N GLN A 114 -2.27 -10.50 -5.69
CA GLN A 114 -1.34 -11.59 -5.44
C GLN A 114 -1.22 -11.91 -3.95
N ASP A 115 -1.23 -10.90 -3.08
CA ASP A 115 -1.16 -11.07 -1.62
C ASP A 115 -2.37 -11.83 -1.06
N VAL A 116 -3.55 -11.67 -1.68
CA VAL A 116 -4.75 -12.46 -1.36
C VAL A 116 -4.69 -13.90 -1.90
N GLY A 117 -3.78 -14.15 -2.85
CA GLY A 117 -3.53 -15.46 -3.45
C GLY A 117 -4.29 -15.73 -4.74
N PHE A 118 -4.81 -14.72 -5.42
CA PHE A 118 -5.50 -14.89 -6.71
C PHE A 118 -4.52 -15.05 -7.88
N ASN A 119 -4.97 -15.72 -8.93
CA ASN A 119 -4.21 -15.92 -10.15
C ASN A 119 -4.49 -14.78 -11.14
N ILE A 120 -3.46 -14.05 -11.55
CA ILE A 120 -3.60 -13.01 -12.57
C ILE A 120 -3.51 -13.66 -13.96
N VAL A 121 -4.59 -13.58 -14.73
CA VAL A 121 -4.69 -14.15 -16.08
C VAL A 121 -5.20 -13.12 -17.10
N CYS A 122 -4.92 -13.35 -18.38
CA CYS A 122 -5.42 -12.51 -19.47
C CYS A 122 -6.82 -12.92 -19.95
N ASP A 123 -7.09 -14.22 -19.97
CA ASP A 123 -8.32 -14.85 -20.46
C ASP A 123 -8.77 -15.93 -19.48
N GLY A 124 -10.07 -16.27 -19.50
CA GLY A 124 -10.64 -17.27 -18.58
C GLY A 124 -10.67 -16.82 -17.12
N PHE A 125 -10.75 -15.50 -16.89
CA PHE A 125 -10.90 -14.91 -15.56
C PHE A 125 -12.34 -15.02 -15.05
N ASP A 126 -12.48 -15.20 -13.74
CA ASP A 126 -13.74 -15.16 -13.01
C ASP A 126 -14.19 -13.71 -12.78
N TYR A 127 -13.25 -12.82 -12.43
CA TYR A 127 -13.50 -11.41 -12.11
C TYR A 127 -12.54 -10.45 -12.82
N VAL A 128 -13.01 -9.22 -13.01
CA VAL A 128 -12.19 -8.09 -13.46
C VAL A 128 -12.02 -7.11 -12.31
N ILE A 129 -10.79 -6.96 -11.84
CA ILE A 129 -10.44 -6.09 -10.72
C ILE A 129 -9.81 -4.81 -11.29
N TYR A 130 -10.35 -3.66 -10.92
CA TYR A 130 -9.89 -2.37 -11.44
C TYR A 130 -10.03 -1.26 -10.40
N PRO A 131 -9.22 -0.19 -10.48
CA PRO A 131 -9.36 0.92 -9.56
C PRO A 131 -10.48 1.86 -9.99
N ASP A 132 -11.12 2.53 -9.03
CA ASP A 132 -12.21 3.49 -9.26
C ASP A 132 -11.96 4.51 -10.38
N TYR A 133 -10.74 5.04 -10.51
CA TYR A 133 -10.37 6.01 -11.53
C TYR A 133 -10.28 5.45 -12.96
N LEU A 134 -10.28 4.12 -13.13
CA LEU A 134 -10.32 3.45 -14.44
C LEU A 134 -11.70 2.92 -14.81
N LYS A 135 -12.74 3.18 -14.01
CA LYS A 135 -14.10 2.68 -14.26
C LYS A 135 -14.59 2.87 -15.70
N ASN A 136 -14.32 4.03 -16.29
CA ASN A 136 -14.75 4.36 -17.65
C ASN A 136 -13.85 3.76 -18.75
N ASN A 137 -12.74 3.11 -18.38
CA ASN A 137 -11.76 2.52 -19.27
C ASN A 137 -11.80 0.98 -19.26
N VAL A 138 -12.59 0.38 -18.37
CA VAL A 138 -12.82 -1.07 -18.34
C VAL A 138 -13.75 -1.45 -19.49
N ILE A 139 -13.34 -2.42 -20.29
CA ILE A 139 -14.07 -2.85 -21.49
C ILE A 139 -15.06 -3.98 -21.21
N GLU A 140 -14.83 -4.73 -20.14
CA GLU A 140 -15.71 -5.83 -19.70
C GLU A 140 -17.00 -5.29 -19.08
N SER A 141 -18.09 -6.03 -19.25
CA SER A 141 -19.43 -5.64 -18.78
C SER A 141 -19.83 -6.31 -17.47
N ASP A 142 -19.24 -7.46 -17.14
CA ASP A 142 -19.70 -8.36 -16.08
C ASP A 142 -18.56 -8.75 -15.14
N ASN A 143 -18.92 -9.23 -13.94
CA ASN A 143 -17.99 -9.64 -12.88
C ASN A 143 -16.94 -8.57 -12.51
N LEU A 144 -17.38 -7.32 -12.53
CA LEU A 144 -16.59 -6.12 -12.28
C LEU A 144 -16.43 -5.87 -10.78
N VAL A 145 -15.19 -5.79 -10.31
CA VAL A 145 -14.83 -5.48 -8.93
C VAL A 145 -14.04 -4.18 -8.90
N GLU A 146 -14.69 -3.12 -8.44
CA GLU A 146 -14.09 -1.81 -8.27
C GLU A 146 -13.32 -1.74 -6.94
N ILE A 147 -12.06 -1.35 -7.00
CA ILE A 147 -11.19 -1.15 -5.83
C ILE A 147 -10.97 0.35 -5.61
N PRO A 148 -11.30 0.88 -4.42
CA PRO A 148 -11.06 2.29 -4.10
C PRO A 148 -9.57 2.67 -4.17
N SER A 149 -9.28 3.76 -4.88
CA SER A 149 -7.94 4.33 -4.96
C SER A 149 -7.71 5.41 -3.89
N HIS A 150 -6.65 6.21 -4.05
CA HIS A 150 -6.16 7.11 -3.02
C HIS A 150 -7.06 8.31 -2.69
N ASN A 151 -8.02 8.66 -3.56
CA ASN A 151 -8.87 9.84 -3.38
C ASN A 151 -10.17 9.56 -2.60
N SER A 152 -10.58 8.29 -2.52
CA SER A 152 -11.89 7.87 -2.03
C SER A 152 -11.86 7.26 -0.62
N ILE A 153 -10.67 7.10 -0.02
CA ILE A 153 -10.46 6.37 1.24
C ILE A 153 -9.49 7.10 2.19
N SER A 154 -9.40 6.59 3.44
CA SER A 154 -8.44 7.06 4.45
C SER A 154 -7.03 7.18 3.88
N LYS A 155 -6.22 8.12 4.39
CA LYS A 155 -4.80 8.20 4.04
C LYS A 155 -3.94 7.18 4.79
N ASN A 156 -4.45 6.64 5.89
CA ASN A 156 -3.77 5.62 6.68
C ASN A 156 -3.57 4.35 5.82
N PRO A 157 -2.34 3.81 5.70
CA PRO A 157 -2.06 2.64 4.88
C PRO A 157 -2.80 1.37 5.34
N PHE A 158 -2.98 1.18 6.65
CA PHE A 158 -3.67 0.02 7.22
C PHE A 158 -5.15 0.02 6.85
N ASP A 159 -5.86 1.13 7.08
CA ASP A 159 -7.27 1.30 6.67
C ASP A 159 -7.48 0.96 5.18
N LYS A 160 -6.54 1.39 4.32
CA LYS A 160 -6.60 1.11 2.87
C LYS A 160 -6.44 -0.36 2.58
N ALA A 161 -5.41 -0.98 3.14
CA ALA A 161 -5.12 -2.38 2.90
C ALA A 161 -6.27 -3.25 3.42
N GLU A 162 -6.74 -3.00 4.65
CA GLU A 162 -7.86 -3.71 5.28
C GLU A 162 -9.13 -3.65 4.41
N LEU A 163 -9.52 -2.45 3.97
CA LEU A 163 -10.69 -2.26 3.11
C LEU A 163 -10.56 -3.03 1.78
N ARG A 164 -9.39 -2.95 1.15
CA ARG A 164 -9.14 -3.59 -0.15
C ARG A 164 -9.14 -5.10 -0.03
N TYR A 165 -8.51 -5.64 1.01
CA TYR A 165 -8.60 -7.06 1.33
C TYR A 165 -10.03 -7.47 1.59
N GLY A 166 -10.81 -6.67 2.32
CA GLY A 166 -12.22 -6.96 2.60
C GLY A 166 -13.05 -7.07 1.33
N ILE A 167 -12.80 -6.23 0.32
CA ILE A 167 -13.47 -6.34 -0.98
C ILE A 167 -13.10 -7.65 -1.68
N LEU A 168 -11.81 -8.03 -1.66
CA LEU A 168 -11.33 -9.23 -2.34
C LEU A 168 -11.73 -10.53 -1.63
N GLU A 169 -11.80 -10.54 -0.29
CA GLU A 169 -12.27 -11.72 0.47
C GLU A 169 -13.73 -12.07 0.22
N ASN A 170 -14.56 -11.10 -0.16
CA ASN A 170 -15.95 -11.38 -0.56
C ASN A 170 -16.07 -12.19 -1.87
N LEU A 171 -14.97 -12.45 -2.57
CA LEU A 171 -14.91 -13.22 -3.81
C LEU A 171 -14.49 -14.68 -3.60
N ILE A 172 -14.24 -15.08 -2.35
CA ILE A 172 -13.71 -16.38 -1.92
C ILE A 172 -14.83 -17.25 -1.37
#